data_AF-A0A0S8BQP5-F1
#
_entry.id   AF-A0A0S8BQP5-F1
#
_cell.length_a   1.000
_cell.length_b   1.000
_cell.length_c   1.000
_cell.angle_alpha   90.00
_cell.angle_beta   90.00
_cell.angle_gamma   90.00
#
_symmetry.space_group_name_H-M   'P 1'
#
loop_
_entity.id
_entity.type
_entity.pdbx_description
1 polymer ?
#
loop_
_entity_poly.entity_id
_entity_poly.type
_entity_poly.pdbx_seq_one_letter_code
_entity_poly.pdbx_strand_id
1 'polypeptide(L)'
;MTAPRELAKGHWATLLPALGVDSRFLVNRHGPCPICGGADRFRWDNQHDEGGYICGQCGGGDGFDLARKVTGQPFGAILGKIEELLGKKLDSTPTDNRGEEYRVRTAMESIWRGSTRPTAHDPLGVYLTHRLGRFWAFTGLRYNPSVWHYEAKARFPAMVTQIVTPEGRAVNLHLTYLRPDGFKADLEKAKMVMAAKLPDGCAIRLGPEREKMGVAEGIETALSAAILFKMPVWACVNGNLLAKWQPPEIAKEIVIFGDNDENFTGQAKAYHLANRLEVQFKRKAFVMIPPHAGQDWNDHLRAVSGHGLRVIK
;
A
#
# COMPACT_ATOMS: atom_id res chain seq x y z
N MET A 1 -16.90 22.06 7.07
CA MET A 1 -17.17 20.68 7.53
C MET A 1 -16.36 20.46 8.79
N THR A 2 -17.01 20.28 9.94
CA THR A 2 -16.33 20.02 11.20
C THR A 2 -15.85 18.58 11.21
N ALA A 3 -14.55 18.35 11.39
CA ALA A 3 -14.03 16.98 11.47
C ALA A 3 -14.55 16.27 12.74
N PRO A 4 -14.77 14.94 12.73
CA PRO A 4 -15.22 14.20 13.91
C PRO A 4 -14.41 14.47 15.19
N ARG A 5 -13.10 14.67 15.05
CA ARG A 5 -12.21 15.02 16.17
C ARG A 5 -12.47 16.42 16.73
N GLU A 6 -12.75 17.38 15.87
CA GLU A 6 -13.09 18.75 16.27
C GLU A 6 -14.47 18.83 16.94
N LEU A 7 -15.40 17.93 16.59
CA LEU A 7 -16.71 17.87 17.25
C LEU A 7 -16.59 17.50 18.74
N ALA A 8 -15.71 16.57 19.08
CA ALA A 8 -15.57 16.02 20.43
C ALA A 8 -14.53 16.77 21.30
N LYS A 9 -13.73 17.64 20.68
CA LYS A 9 -12.69 18.42 21.35
C LYS A 9 -13.29 19.27 22.48
N GLY A 10 -12.67 19.25 23.65
CA GLY A 10 -13.19 19.95 24.84
C GLY A 10 -14.27 19.21 25.62
N HIS A 11 -14.81 18.10 25.09
CA HIS A 11 -15.94 17.39 25.70
C HIS A 11 -15.57 15.98 26.21
N TRP A 12 -14.32 15.54 26.09
CA TRP A 12 -13.95 14.14 26.39
C TRP A 12 -14.16 13.72 27.84
N ALA A 13 -14.06 14.64 28.81
CA ALA A 13 -14.35 14.35 30.21
C ALA A 13 -15.81 13.91 30.45
N THR A 14 -16.75 14.39 29.63
CA THR A 14 -18.17 14.01 29.70
C THR A 14 -18.54 12.91 28.70
N LEU A 15 -17.91 12.90 27.52
CA LEU A 15 -18.18 11.91 26.48
C LEU A 15 -17.66 10.52 26.84
N LEU A 16 -16.44 10.38 27.38
CA LEU A 16 -15.86 9.07 27.67
C LEU A 16 -16.70 8.24 28.67
N PRO A 17 -17.21 8.81 29.78
CA PRO A 17 -18.14 8.11 30.67
C PRO A 17 -19.43 7.69 29.97
N ALA A 18 -20.03 8.58 29.17
CA ALA A 18 -21.26 8.28 28.44
C ALA A 18 -21.05 7.20 27.36
N LEU A 19 -19.82 7.05 26.85
CA LEU A 19 -19.44 6.01 25.90
C LEU A 19 -19.09 4.67 26.55
N GLY A 20 -18.97 4.62 27.89
CA GLY A 20 -18.70 3.40 28.66
C GLY A 20 -17.29 3.29 29.24
N VAL A 21 -16.52 4.38 29.27
CA VAL A 21 -15.22 4.43 29.96
C VAL A 21 -15.43 4.94 31.38
N ASP A 22 -15.20 4.11 32.39
CA ASP A 22 -15.40 4.47 33.80
C ASP A 22 -14.58 5.74 34.17
N SER A 23 -15.25 6.71 34.79
CA SER A 23 -14.68 8.02 35.13
C SER A 23 -13.48 7.93 36.06
N ARG A 24 -13.33 6.84 36.81
CA ARG A 24 -12.15 6.60 37.66
C ARG A 24 -10.82 6.58 36.89
N PHE A 25 -10.86 6.30 35.58
CA PHE A 25 -9.67 6.27 34.73
C PHE A 25 -9.35 7.64 34.13
N LEU A 26 -10.27 8.60 34.19
CA LEU A 26 -10.13 9.92 33.55
C LEU A 26 -9.42 10.92 34.47
N VAL A 27 -8.25 10.50 34.95
CA VAL A 27 -7.40 11.31 35.82
C VAL A 27 -5.99 11.40 35.23
N ASN A 28 -5.40 12.58 35.32
CA ASN A 28 -4.02 12.82 34.89
C ASN A 28 -3.02 12.33 35.94
N ARG A 29 -3.12 11.03 36.27
CA ARG A 29 -2.24 10.30 37.18
C ARG A 29 -2.07 8.88 36.67
N HIS A 30 -0.87 8.34 36.84
CA HIS A 30 -0.56 6.95 36.54
C HIS A 30 -1.40 5.98 37.40
N GLY A 31 -2.00 4.99 36.75
CA GLY A 31 -2.91 4.03 37.36
C GLY A 31 -3.17 2.78 36.50
N PRO A 32 -4.12 1.92 36.90
CA PRO A 32 -4.50 0.72 36.15
C PRO A 32 -5.07 1.09 34.77
N CYS A 33 -4.75 0.30 33.75
CA CYS A 33 -5.26 0.54 32.39
C CYS A 33 -6.66 -0.05 32.21
N PRO A 34 -7.65 0.72 31.71
CA PRO A 34 -8.99 0.19 31.41
C PRO A 34 -9.01 -0.76 30.20
N ILE A 35 -7.92 -0.85 29.43
CA ILE A 35 -7.82 -1.70 28.24
C ILE A 35 -7.11 -3.02 28.56
N CYS A 36 -5.99 -2.98 29.29
CA CYS A 36 -5.14 -4.15 29.55
C CYS A 36 -4.86 -4.45 31.03
N GLY A 37 -5.40 -3.66 31.97
CA GLY A 37 -5.15 -3.83 33.41
C GLY A 37 -3.80 -3.27 33.88
N GLY A 38 -3.17 -3.94 34.84
CA GLY A 38 -1.95 -3.47 35.53
C GLY A 38 -2.23 -2.51 36.70
N ALA A 39 -1.18 -1.91 37.28
CA ALA A 39 -1.29 -1.06 38.47
C ALA A 39 -1.08 0.45 38.20
N ASP A 40 -0.15 0.82 37.30
CA ASP A 40 0.38 2.19 37.16
C ASP A 40 0.68 2.62 35.71
N ARG A 41 0.33 1.81 34.72
CA ARG A 41 0.78 1.98 33.33
C ARG A 41 -0.04 2.93 32.49
N PHE A 42 -1.20 3.39 32.96
CA PHE A 42 -2.13 4.21 32.20
C PHE A 42 -2.27 5.60 32.82
N ARG A 43 -2.37 6.62 31.97
CA ARG A 43 -2.68 8.00 32.36
C ARG A 43 -3.57 8.63 31.30
N TRP A 44 -4.66 9.25 31.72
CA TRP A 44 -5.46 10.11 30.85
C TRP A 44 -4.93 11.53 30.96
N ASP A 45 -4.12 11.94 29.98
CA ASP A 45 -3.47 13.26 30.02
C ASP A 45 -4.32 14.36 29.39
N ASN A 46 -5.29 14.00 28.56
CA ASN A 46 -6.22 14.91 27.89
C ASN A 46 -5.54 16.14 27.30
N GLN A 47 -4.32 15.98 26.77
CA GLN A 47 -3.59 17.12 26.24
C GLN A 47 -4.34 17.72 25.06
N HIS A 48 -4.36 19.05 24.98
CA HIS A 48 -5.06 19.83 23.95
C HIS A 48 -6.57 19.55 23.85
N ASP A 49 -7.16 19.02 24.93
CA ASP A 49 -8.58 18.67 25.01
C ASP A 49 -9.02 17.61 23.97
N GLU A 50 -8.12 16.71 23.58
CA GLU A 50 -8.35 15.67 22.57
C GLU A 50 -8.72 14.30 23.16
N GLY A 51 -8.86 14.21 24.50
CA GLY A 51 -9.16 12.96 25.19
C GLY A 51 -7.98 12.00 25.24
N GLY A 52 -6.76 12.54 25.05
CA GLY A 52 -5.52 11.79 24.98
C GLY A 52 -5.26 10.90 26.19
N TYR A 53 -4.66 9.74 25.93
CA TYR A 53 -4.15 8.85 26.96
C TYR A 53 -2.82 8.22 26.55
N ILE A 54 -2.08 7.76 27.55
CA ILE A 54 -0.85 7.00 27.36
C ILE A 54 -0.91 5.73 28.20
N CYS A 55 -0.58 4.61 27.58
CA CYS A 55 -0.36 3.34 28.25
C CYS A 55 1.01 2.74 27.88
N GLY A 56 1.79 2.33 28.88
CA GLY A 56 3.09 1.68 28.65
C GLY A 56 3.03 0.35 27.87
N GLN A 57 1.85 -0.30 27.80
CA GLN A 57 1.64 -1.53 27.04
C GLN A 57 0.76 -1.34 25.80
N CYS A 58 -0.34 -0.57 25.90
CA CYS A 58 -1.26 -0.37 24.78
C CYS A 58 -0.83 0.75 23.81
N GLY A 59 0.23 1.51 24.15
CA GLY A 59 0.60 2.74 23.47
C GLY A 59 -0.28 3.92 23.90
N GLY A 60 -0.16 5.04 23.16
CA GLY A 60 -1.01 6.22 23.34
C GLY A 60 -2.04 6.39 22.22
N GLY A 61 -3.09 7.16 22.48
CA GLY A 61 -4.17 7.42 21.51
C GLY A 61 -5.06 8.59 21.94
N ASP A 62 -6.01 8.95 21.07
CA ASP A 62 -7.02 9.99 21.30
C ASP A 62 -8.28 9.44 22.01
N GLY A 63 -9.24 10.31 22.33
CA GLY A 63 -10.48 9.90 22.99
C GLY A 63 -11.32 8.90 22.19
N PHE A 64 -11.28 8.95 20.85
CA PHE A 64 -11.95 7.95 20.00
C PHE A 64 -11.26 6.59 20.11
N ASP A 65 -9.93 6.55 20.07
CA ASP A 65 -9.16 5.33 20.24
C ASP A 65 -9.41 4.69 21.62
N LEU A 66 -9.42 5.51 22.68
CA LEU A 66 -9.70 5.05 24.04
C LEU A 66 -11.10 4.43 24.14
N ALA A 67 -12.15 5.13 23.69
CA ALA A 67 -13.52 4.64 23.72
C ALA A 67 -13.67 3.32 22.95
N ARG A 68 -13.06 3.21 21.77
CA ARG A 68 -13.10 1.99 20.95
C ARG A 68 -12.38 0.82 21.61
N LYS A 69 -11.20 1.05 22.18
CA LYS A 69 -10.42 -0.03 22.81
C LYS A 69 -11.05 -0.54 24.10
N VAL A 70 -11.69 0.32 24.88
CA VAL A 70 -12.39 -0.08 26.11
C VAL A 70 -13.72 -0.79 25.81
N THR A 71 -14.49 -0.29 24.83
CA THR A 71 -15.86 -0.79 24.57
C THR A 71 -15.96 -1.84 23.46
N GLY A 72 -14.92 -1.98 22.63
CA GLY A 72 -14.94 -2.80 21.42
C GLY A 72 -15.81 -2.26 20.28
N GLN A 73 -16.43 -1.08 20.42
CA GLN A 73 -17.35 -0.55 19.42
C GLN A 73 -16.60 0.03 18.19
N PRO A 74 -17.18 -0.07 16.98
CA PRO A 74 -16.60 0.56 15.79
C PRO A 74 -16.71 2.08 15.85
N PHE A 75 -15.83 2.78 15.13
CA PHE A 75 -15.76 4.25 15.12
C PHE A 75 -17.11 4.93 14.83
N GLY A 76 -17.88 4.43 13.86
CA GLY A 76 -19.18 5.00 13.51
C GLY A 76 -20.22 4.91 14.63
N ALA A 77 -20.20 3.85 15.44
CA ALA A 77 -21.10 3.72 16.58
C ALA A 77 -20.73 4.69 17.71
N ILE A 78 -19.43 4.88 17.95
CA ILE A 78 -18.93 5.89 18.90
C ILE A 78 -19.27 7.30 18.41
N LEU A 79 -19.05 7.60 17.14
CA LEU A 79 -19.37 8.90 16.55
C LEU A 79 -20.87 9.20 16.65
N GLY A 80 -21.74 8.26 16.28
CA GLY A 80 -23.19 8.45 16.37
C GLY A 80 -23.67 8.76 17.79
N LYS A 81 -23.08 8.12 18.81
CA LYS A 81 -23.36 8.45 20.22
C LYS A 81 -22.87 9.84 20.60
N ILE A 82 -21.68 10.26 20.14
CA ILE A 82 -21.17 11.61 20.39
C ILE A 82 -22.08 12.65 19.73
N GLU A 83 -22.55 12.40 18.51
CA GLU A 83 -23.47 13.29 17.80
C GLU A 83 -24.80 13.45 18.54
N GLU A 84 -25.33 12.35 19.07
CA GLU A 84 -26.53 12.34 19.92
C GLU A 84 -26.32 13.13 21.22
N LEU A 85 -25.22 12.85 21.94
CA LEU A 85 -24.89 13.52 23.21
C LEU A 85 -24.64 15.03 23.05
N LEU A 86 -24.08 15.46 21.92
CA LEU A 86 -23.78 16.86 21.63
C LEU A 86 -24.90 17.58 20.85
N GLY A 87 -25.96 16.87 20.45
CA GLY A 87 -27.05 17.41 19.63
C GLY A 87 -26.58 17.94 18.27
N LYS A 88 -25.45 17.44 17.76
CA LYS A 88 -24.80 17.89 16.52
C LYS A 88 -24.57 16.70 15.63
N LYS A 89 -25.31 16.60 14.52
CA LYS A 89 -25.00 15.65 13.46
C LYS A 89 -23.92 16.24 12.56
N LEU A 90 -22.87 15.48 12.32
CA LEU A 90 -22.05 15.72 11.14
C LEU A 90 -22.84 15.23 9.94
N ASP A 91 -22.70 15.92 8.82
CA ASP A 91 -23.17 15.41 7.54
C ASP A 91 -22.31 14.20 7.16
N SER A 92 -22.59 13.04 7.75
CA SER A 92 -22.11 11.76 7.26
C SER A 92 -23.25 11.12 6.48
N THR A 93 -23.44 11.55 5.24
CA THR A 93 -24.08 10.66 4.28
C THR A 93 -23.15 9.45 4.13
N PRO A 94 -23.60 8.22 4.41
CA PRO A 94 -22.94 7.05 3.84
C PRO A 94 -23.05 7.26 2.34
N THR A 95 -21.95 7.59 1.68
CA THR A 95 -21.93 7.66 0.23
C THR A 95 -22.29 6.27 -0.27
N ASP A 96 -23.44 6.16 -0.95
CA ASP A 96 -23.79 4.95 -1.70
C ASP A 96 -22.78 4.79 -2.84
N ASN A 97 -21.61 4.26 -2.48
CA ASN A 97 -20.50 4.05 -3.41
C ASN A 97 -20.75 2.88 -4.34
N ARG A 98 -21.90 2.18 -4.25
CA ARG A 98 -22.21 1.04 -5.14
C ARG A 98 -22.19 1.46 -6.61
N GLY A 99 -22.66 2.66 -6.92
CA GLY A 99 -22.60 3.21 -8.26
C GLY A 99 -21.16 3.44 -8.74
N GLU A 100 -20.30 3.98 -7.87
CA GLU A 100 -18.88 4.22 -8.18
C GLU A 100 -18.08 2.92 -8.27
N GLU A 101 -18.25 2.00 -7.32
CA GLU A 101 -17.66 0.67 -7.34
C GLU A 101 -18.06 -0.12 -8.60
N TYR A 102 -19.32 -0.05 -9.01
CA TYR A 102 -19.80 -0.64 -10.26
C TYR A 102 -19.12 -0.02 -11.49
N ARG A 103 -19.01 1.32 -11.54
CA ARG A 103 -18.33 2.03 -12.64
C ARG A 103 -16.86 1.66 -12.72
N VAL A 104 -16.13 1.69 -11.59
CA VAL A 104 -14.71 1.33 -11.52
C VAL A 104 -14.51 -0.12 -11.95
N ARG A 105 -15.34 -1.06 -11.47
CA ARG A 105 -15.29 -2.46 -11.88
C ARG A 105 -15.53 -2.64 -13.38
N THR A 106 -16.56 -2.01 -13.92
CA THR A 106 -16.88 -2.06 -15.35
C THR A 106 -15.74 -1.47 -16.20
N ALA A 107 -15.14 -0.36 -15.75
CA ALA A 107 -13.99 0.24 -16.41
C ALA A 107 -12.77 -0.69 -16.38
N MET A 108 -12.46 -1.33 -15.24
CA MET A 108 -11.39 -2.32 -15.13
C MET A 108 -11.61 -3.51 -16.08
N GLU A 109 -12.83 -4.05 -16.11
CA GLU A 109 -13.17 -5.16 -17.02
C GLU A 109 -13.04 -4.76 -18.49
N SER A 110 -13.44 -3.53 -18.84
CA SER A 110 -13.31 -2.98 -20.19
C SER A 110 -11.84 -2.83 -20.60
N ILE A 111 -11.03 -2.19 -19.74
CA ILE A 111 -9.59 -2.02 -19.97
C ILE A 111 -8.91 -3.38 -20.12
N TRP A 112 -9.20 -4.33 -19.23
CA TRP A 112 -8.57 -5.65 -19.26
C TRP A 112 -8.93 -6.43 -20.53
N ARG A 113 -10.22 -6.45 -20.92
CA ARG A 113 -10.69 -7.08 -22.17
C ARG A 113 -10.09 -6.44 -23.41
N GLY A 114 -9.95 -5.11 -23.42
CA GLY A 114 -9.31 -4.36 -24.50
C GLY A 114 -7.78 -4.45 -24.54
N SER A 115 -7.15 -5.14 -23.57
CA SER A 115 -5.70 -5.29 -23.53
C SER A 115 -5.24 -6.58 -24.21
N THR A 116 -4.08 -6.58 -24.86
CA THR A 116 -3.46 -7.73 -25.52
C THR A 116 -2.13 -8.11 -24.86
N ARG A 117 -1.52 -9.23 -25.28
CA ARG A 117 -0.14 -9.54 -24.89
C ARG A 117 0.80 -8.55 -25.58
N PRO A 118 1.82 -8.01 -24.88
CA PRO A 118 2.80 -7.15 -25.52
C PRO A 118 3.66 -7.92 -26.52
N THR A 119 4.12 -7.19 -27.51
CA THR A 119 5.07 -7.54 -28.56
C THR A 119 6.30 -6.66 -28.41
N ALA A 120 7.41 -7.00 -29.06
CA ALA A 120 8.62 -6.17 -28.99
C ALA A 120 8.48 -4.78 -29.66
N HIS A 121 7.45 -4.59 -30.49
CA HIS A 121 7.31 -3.40 -31.36
C HIS A 121 6.23 -2.42 -30.91
N ASP A 122 5.32 -2.82 -30.03
CA ASP A 122 4.36 -1.89 -29.45
C ASP A 122 5.01 -1.00 -28.38
N PRO A 123 4.37 0.11 -27.98
CA PRO A 123 4.93 1.04 -26.99
C PRO A 123 5.34 0.37 -25.67
N LEU A 124 4.64 -0.67 -25.21
CA LEU A 124 5.02 -1.41 -24.00
C LEU A 124 6.28 -2.24 -24.24
N GLY A 125 6.39 -2.92 -25.38
CA GLY A 125 7.61 -3.64 -25.77
C GLY A 125 8.85 -2.77 -25.83
N VAL A 126 8.73 -1.60 -26.47
CA VAL A 126 9.81 -0.61 -26.59
C VAL A 126 10.18 -0.07 -25.21
N TYR A 127 9.19 0.26 -24.38
CA TYR A 127 9.41 0.68 -23.00
C TYR A 127 10.16 -0.37 -22.17
N LEU A 128 9.74 -1.63 -22.22
CA LEU A 128 10.45 -2.70 -21.50
C LEU A 128 11.87 -2.90 -22.04
N THR A 129 12.09 -2.72 -23.33
CA THR A 129 13.44 -2.76 -23.92
C THR A 129 14.31 -1.63 -23.37
N HIS A 130 13.82 -0.39 -23.30
CA HIS A 130 14.55 0.72 -22.71
C HIS A 130 14.89 0.48 -21.23
N ARG A 131 13.97 -0.12 -20.47
CA ARG A 131 14.17 -0.39 -19.04
C ARG A 131 15.07 -1.60 -18.78
N LEU A 132 14.96 -2.66 -19.57
CA LEU A 132 15.53 -3.98 -19.28
C LEU A 132 16.64 -4.41 -20.25
N GLY A 133 17.01 -3.56 -21.20
CA GLY A 133 18.02 -3.80 -22.24
C GLY A 133 17.53 -4.64 -23.42
N ARG A 134 16.47 -5.45 -23.25
CA ARG A 134 15.79 -6.17 -24.32
C ARG A 134 14.35 -6.48 -23.96
N PHE A 135 13.55 -6.80 -24.97
CA PHE A 135 12.20 -7.30 -24.74
C PHE A 135 12.23 -8.73 -24.20
N TRP A 136 11.44 -8.97 -23.16
CA TRP A 136 11.17 -10.29 -22.61
C TRP A 136 9.67 -10.50 -22.53
N ALA A 137 9.22 -11.70 -22.91
CA ALA A 137 7.82 -12.08 -22.74
C ALA A 137 7.54 -12.40 -21.27
N PHE A 138 7.08 -11.41 -20.51
CA PHE A 138 6.64 -11.62 -19.12
C PHE A 138 5.18 -12.04 -19.04
N THR A 139 4.90 -12.99 -18.15
CA THR A 139 3.53 -13.34 -17.78
C THR A 139 2.96 -12.26 -16.85
N GLY A 140 1.70 -11.86 -17.05
CA GLY A 140 1.01 -10.91 -16.16
C GLY A 140 1.06 -9.44 -16.61
N LEU A 141 1.83 -9.11 -17.63
CA LEU A 141 1.78 -7.81 -18.30
C LEU A 141 0.88 -7.86 -19.54
N ARG A 142 0.06 -6.83 -19.74
CA ARG A 142 -0.72 -6.61 -20.96
C ARG A 142 -0.49 -5.21 -21.49
N TYR A 143 -0.64 -5.05 -22.80
CA TYR A 143 -0.63 -3.78 -23.49
C TYR A 143 -2.06 -3.35 -23.81
N ASN A 144 -2.41 -2.08 -23.55
CA ASN A 144 -3.63 -1.48 -24.05
C ASN A 144 -3.28 -0.21 -24.84
N PRO A 145 -3.68 -0.08 -26.12
CA PRO A 145 -3.33 1.07 -26.94
C PRO A 145 -4.05 2.37 -26.56
N SER A 146 -5.13 2.30 -25.76
CA SER A 146 -5.98 3.46 -25.52
C SER A 146 -6.72 3.38 -24.18
N VAL A 147 -6.05 3.81 -23.11
CA VAL A 147 -6.63 3.91 -21.76
C VAL A 147 -6.89 5.38 -21.42
N TRP A 148 -8.09 5.69 -20.92
CA TRP A 148 -8.48 7.04 -20.52
C TRP A 148 -7.79 7.47 -19.22
N HIS A 149 -7.10 8.61 -19.26
CA HIS A 149 -6.53 9.26 -18.09
C HIS A 149 -7.43 10.42 -17.66
N TYR A 150 -7.92 10.39 -16.41
CA TYR A 150 -8.93 11.32 -15.93
C TYR A 150 -8.45 12.78 -15.87
N GLU A 151 -7.27 13.04 -15.29
CA GLU A 151 -6.78 14.41 -15.08
C GLU A 151 -6.36 15.07 -16.40
N ALA A 152 -5.59 14.36 -17.23
CA ALA A 152 -5.20 14.80 -18.57
C ALA A 152 -6.36 14.85 -19.59
N LYS A 153 -7.53 14.24 -19.28
CA LYS A 153 -8.70 14.16 -20.17
C LYS A 153 -8.37 13.64 -21.58
N ALA A 154 -7.47 12.67 -21.66
CA ALA A 154 -6.97 12.10 -22.92
C ALA A 154 -6.73 10.60 -22.79
N ARG A 155 -6.60 9.91 -23.93
CA ARG A 155 -6.26 8.48 -23.97
C ARG A 155 -4.80 8.27 -24.31
N PHE A 156 -4.18 7.30 -23.65
CA PHE A 156 -2.78 6.96 -23.84
C PHE A 156 -2.61 5.44 -23.98
N PRO A 157 -1.57 4.99 -24.71
CA PRO A 157 -1.05 3.64 -24.56
C PRO A 157 -0.69 3.35 -23.09
N ALA A 158 -0.87 2.12 -22.62
CA ALA A 158 -0.58 1.78 -21.24
C ALA A 158 -0.10 0.33 -21.06
N MET A 159 0.80 0.15 -20.10
CA MET A 159 1.01 -1.13 -19.43
C MET A 159 -0.14 -1.38 -18.47
N VAL A 160 -0.79 -2.53 -18.60
CA VAL A 160 -1.91 -2.96 -17.77
C VAL A 160 -1.55 -4.26 -17.05
N THR A 161 -1.71 -4.29 -15.74
CA THR A 161 -1.44 -5.48 -14.92
C THR A 161 -2.54 -5.68 -13.89
N GLN A 162 -2.85 -6.94 -13.56
CA GLN A 162 -3.76 -7.25 -12.46
C GLN A 162 -3.02 -7.21 -11.13
N ILE A 163 -3.67 -6.58 -10.15
CA ILE A 163 -3.33 -6.74 -8.74
C ILE A 163 -4.24 -7.81 -8.18
N VAL A 164 -3.66 -8.83 -7.56
CA VAL A 164 -4.38 -10.01 -7.06
C VAL A 164 -4.15 -10.20 -5.57
N THR A 165 -5.12 -10.80 -4.88
CA THR A 165 -5.01 -11.19 -3.46
C THR A 165 -4.09 -12.40 -3.28
N PRO A 166 -3.73 -12.78 -2.03
CA PRO A 166 -3.02 -14.03 -1.75
C PRO A 166 -3.73 -15.27 -2.35
N GLU A 167 -5.06 -15.27 -2.37
CA GLU A 167 -5.89 -16.36 -2.93
C GLU A 167 -5.95 -16.32 -4.47
N GLY A 168 -5.28 -15.37 -5.12
CA GLY A 168 -5.23 -15.27 -6.58
C GLY A 168 -6.41 -14.54 -7.23
N ARG A 169 -7.29 -13.93 -6.43
CA ARG A 169 -8.43 -13.16 -6.95
C ARG A 169 -7.98 -11.78 -7.44
N ALA A 170 -8.27 -11.45 -8.70
CA ALA A 170 -8.05 -10.10 -9.24
C ALA A 170 -8.96 -9.08 -8.53
N VAL A 171 -8.36 -8.03 -7.98
CA VAL A 171 -9.06 -6.98 -7.21
C VAL A 171 -8.90 -5.60 -7.80
N ASN A 172 -7.88 -5.36 -8.61
CA ASN A 172 -7.60 -4.05 -9.18
C ASN A 172 -6.71 -4.15 -10.42
N LEU A 173 -6.56 -3.03 -11.14
CA LEU A 173 -5.56 -2.87 -12.18
C LEU A 173 -4.52 -1.83 -11.78
N HIS A 174 -3.26 -2.13 -12.05
CA HIS A 174 -2.19 -1.13 -12.07
C HIS A 174 -1.90 -0.75 -13.52
N LEU A 175 -1.87 0.56 -13.75
CA LEU A 175 -1.63 1.19 -15.05
C LEU A 175 -0.31 1.94 -15.02
N THR A 176 0.46 1.82 -16.10
CA THR A 176 1.55 2.76 -16.39
C THR A 176 1.32 3.32 -17.77
N TYR A 177 0.97 4.60 -17.86
CA TYR A 177 0.73 5.28 -19.11
C TYR A 177 2.03 5.54 -19.83
N LEU A 178 2.02 5.33 -21.13
CA LEU A 178 3.17 5.37 -22.01
C LEU A 178 2.95 6.37 -23.14
N ARG A 179 4.05 6.91 -23.63
CA ARG A 179 4.12 7.58 -24.92
C ARG A 179 4.23 6.54 -26.04
N PRO A 180 3.84 6.88 -27.28
CA PRO A 180 4.00 5.99 -28.43
C PRO A 180 5.45 5.53 -28.70
N ASP A 181 6.44 6.31 -28.26
CA ASP A 181 7.87 6.02 -28.42
C ASP A 181 8.48 5.18 -27.29
N GLY A 182 7.65 4.59 -26.42
CA GLY A 182 8.11 3.68 -25.37
C GLY A 182 8.80 4.37 -24.19
N PHE A 183 8.43 5.61 -23.91
CA PHE A 183 8.73 6.28 -22.64
C PHE A 183 7.48 6.35 -21.76
N LYS A 184 7.64 6.64 -20.46
CA LYS A 184 6.50 6.96 -19.61
C LYS A 184 5.81 8.22 -20.15
N ALA A 185 4.49 8.27 -20.04
CA ALA A 185 3.73 9.47 -20.35
C ALA A 185 4.21 10.65 -19.49
N ASP A 186 4.32 11.82 -20.11
CA ASP A 186 4.70 13.08 -19.44
C ASP A 186 3.50 13.62 -18.63
N LEU A 187 3.16 12.87 -17.58
CA LEU A 187 2.01 13.10 -16.72
C LEU A 187 2.47 13.09 -15.26
N GLU A 188 1.89 13.98 -14.45
CA GLU A 188 2.12 13.99 -13.00
C GLU A 188 1.82 12.60 -12.39
N LYS A 189 0.75 11.94 -12.87
CA LYS A 189 0.33 10.59 -12.45
C LYS A 189 0.45 9.56 -13.56
N ALA A 190 1.67 9.38 -14.09
CA ALA A 190 1.94 8.37 -15.11
C ALA A 190 1.72 6.91 -14.64
N LYS A 191 1.68 6.65 -13.31
CA LYS A 191 1.35 5.35 -12.70
C LYS A 191 0.09 5.49 -11.86
N MET A 192 -0.87 4.58 -12.04
CA MET A 192 -2.15 4.64 -11.34
C MET A 192 -2.64 3.24 -10.93
N VAL A 193 -3.43 3.22 -9.85
CA VAL A 193 -4.27 2.09 -9.47
C VAL A 193 -5.72 2.55 -9.61
N MET A 194 -6.59 1.72 -10.20
CA MET A 194 -7.96 2.13 -10.58
C MET A 194 -8.88 2.36 -9.36
N ALA A 195 -8.78 1.52 -8.33
CA ALA A 195 -9.51 1.72 -7.07
C ALA A 195 -8.58 2.15 -5.92
N ALA A 196 -9.07 3.04 -5.05
CA ALA A 196 -8.26 3.69 -4.02
C ALA A 196 -7.76 2.74 -2.90
N LYS A 197 -8.50 1.67 -2.61
CA LYS A 197 -8.16 0.74 -1.52
C LYS A 197 -7.72 -0.61 -2.08
N LEU A 198 -6.53 -1.05 -1.68
CA LEU A 198 -6.01 -2.37 -1.96
C LEU A 198 -6.00 -3.21 -0.68
N PRO A 199 -6.37 -4.50 -0.75
CA PRO A 199 -6.29 -5.40 0.39
C PRO A 199 -4.83 -5.69 0.75
N ASP A 200 -4.58 -5.89 2.04
CA ASP A 200 -3.26 -6.29 2.53
C ASP A 200 -2.87 -7.65 1.91
N GLY A 201 -1.58 -7.85 1.64
CA GLY A 201 -1.07 -9.07 1.00
C GLY A 201 -1.17 -9.11 -0.52
N CYS A 202 -1.83 -8.14 -1.18
CA CYS A 202 -1.97 -8.16 -2.63
C CYS A 202 -0.64 -7.94 -3.37
N ALA A 203 -0.53 -8.48 -4.58
CA ALA A 203 0.64 -8.32 -5.44
C ALA A 203 0.28 -8.37 -6.93
N ILE A 204 1.22 -7.94 -7.76
CA ILE A 204 1.26 -8.16 -9.20
C ILE A 204 2.17 -9.38 -9.44
N ARG A 205 1.58 -10.48 -9.90
CA ARG A 205 2.29 -11.75 -10.14
C ARG A 205 2.93 -11.76 -11.52
N LEU A 206 4.20 -11.37 -11.61
CA LEU A 206 4.95 -11.25 -12.88
C LEU A 206 5.59 -12.57 -13.36
N GLY A 207 5.44 -13.63 -12.57
CA GLY A 207 5.97 -14.96 -12.85
C GLY A 207 5.26 -16.02 -11.99
N PRO A 208 5.54 -17.31 -12.24
CA PRO A 208 4.90 -18.39 -11.50
C PRO A 208 5.36 -18.42 -10.04
N GLU A 209 4.52 -18.99 -9.18
CA GLU A 209 4.90 -19.34 -7.81
C GLU A 209 6.02 -20.39 -7.82
N ARG A 210 6.98 -20.27 -6.89
CA ARG A 210 8.10 -21.19 -6.71
C ARG A 210 8.47 -21.28 -5.24
N GLU A 211 9.17 -22.35 -4.87
CA GLU A 211 9.72 -22.49 -3.51
C GLU A 211 10.73 -21.41 -3.17
N LYS A 212 11.51 -20.98 -4.16
CA LYS A 212 12.40 -19.82 -4.09
C LYS A 212 11.94 -18.76 -5.08
N MET A 213 11.57 -17.60 -4.56
CA MET A 213 11.09 -16.47 -5.37
C MET A 213 11.43 -15.15 -4.71
N GLY A 214 11.27 -14.06 -5.46
CA GLY A 214 11.48 -12.72 -4.96
C GLY A 214 10.22 -11.87 -4.89
N VAL A 215 10.34 -10.76 -4.18
CA VAL A 215 9.36 -9.67 -4.18
C VAL A 215 10.08 -8.33 -4.22
N ALA A 216 9.47 -7.33 -4.87
CA ALA A 216 9.96 -5.96 -4.90
C ALA A 216 8.80 -4.97 -4.77
N GLU A 217 9.11 -3.70 -4.51
CA GLU A 217 8.12 -2.63 -4.44
C GLU A 217 7.41 -2.43 -5.79
N GLY A 218 8.17 -2.06 -6.83
CA GLY A 218 7.67 -1.72 -8.15
C GLY A 218 7.84 -2.81 -9.21
N ILE A 219 7.08 -2.70 -10.31
CA ILE A 219 7.18 -3.60 -11.48
C ILE A 219 8.59 -3.55 -12.08
N GLU A 220 9.16 -2.35 -12.26
CA GLU A 220 10.47 -2.16 -12.90
C GLU A 220 11.59 -2.81 -12.07
N THR A 221 11.58 -2.60 -10.75
CA THR A 221 12.47 -3.24 -9.78
C THR A 221 12.32 -4.77 -9.82
N ALA A 222 11.09 -5.28 -9.79
CA ALA A 222 10.81 -6.71 -9.82
C ALA A 222 11.32 -7.38 -11.10
N LEU A 223 11.03 -6.82 -12.28
CA LEU A 223 11.49 -7.35 -13.57
C LEU A 223 13.02 -7.32 -13.67
N SER A 224 13.65 -6.27 -13.16
CA SER A 224 15.11 -6.13 -13.19
C SER A 224 15.79 -7.15 -12.29
N ALA A 225 15.27 -7.34 -11.07
CA ALA A 225 15.73 -8.38 -10.16
C ALA A 225 15.49 -9.79 -10.74
N ALA A 226 14.35 -10.03 -11.40
CA ALA A 226 14.08 -11.32 -12.03
C ALA A 226 15.13 -11.68 -13.09
N ILE A 227 15.60 -10.69 -13.88
CA ILE A 227 16.67 -10.88 -14.87
C ILE A 227 18.02 -11.13 -14.19
N LEU A 228 18.41 -10.27 -13.24
CA LEU A 228 19.71 -10.33 -12.56
C LEU A 228 19.89 -11.63 -11.78
N PHE A 229 18.84 -12.06 -11.09
CA PHE A 229 18.89 -13.20 -10.16
C PHE A 229 18.25 -14.47 -10.71
N LYS A 230 17.74 -14.43 -11.96
CA LYS A 230 17.16 -15.57 -12.67
C LYS A 230 16.09 -16.31 -11.86
N MET A 231 15.19 -15.55 -11.22
CA MET A 231 14.10 -16.08 -10.39
C MET A 231 12.80 -15.31 -10.62
N PRO A 232 11.62 -15.89 -10.38
CA PRO A 232 10.38 -15.13 -10.46
C PRO A 232 10.34 -14.10 -9.32
N VAL A 233 9.99 -12.86 -9.65
CA VAL A 233 9.86 -11.78 -8.69
C VAL A 233 8.50 -11.11 -8.87
N TRP A 234 7.73 -10.97 -7.80
CA TRP A 234 6.46 -10.25 -7.83
C TRP A 234 6.63 -8.79 -7.41
N ALA A 235 5.71 -7.93 -7.85
CA ALA A 235 5.69 -6.52 -7.45
C ALA A 235 4.56 -6.24 -6.47
N CYS A 236 4.82 -5.45 -5.43
CA CYS A 236 3.89 -5.16 -4.35
C CYS A 236 3.22 -3.79 -4.47
N VAL A 237 3.28 -3.14 -5.64
CA VAL A 237 2.66 -1.84 -5.96
C VAL A 237 3.34 -0.64 -5.29
N ASN A 238 3.59 -0.68 -3.98
CA ASN A 238 4.30 0.34 -3.21
C ASN A 238 4.92 -0.25 -1.93
N GLY A 239 5.76 0.53 -1.24
CA GLY A 239 6.50 0.07 -0.05
C GLY A 239 5.61 -0.31 1.14
N ASN A 240 4.44 0.31 1.29
CA ASN A 240 3.48 -0.04 2.34
C ASN A 240 2.85 -1.43 2.10
N LEU A 241 2.49 -1.73 0.86
CA LEU A 241 1.95 -3.03 0.48
C LEU A 241 3.04 -4.10 0.41
N LEU A 242 4.27 -3.75 0.02
CA LEU A 242 5.45 -4.61 0.17
C LEU A 242 5.61 -5.04 1.62
N ALA A 243 5.63 -4.07 2.53
CA ALA A 243 5.74 -4.34 3.95
C ALA A 243 4.60 -5.21 4.48
N LYS A 244 3.47 -5.37 3.77
CA LYS A 244 2.27 -6.16 4.10
C LYS A 244 2.04 -7.40 3.22
N TRP A 245 2.96 -7.71 2.31
CA TRP A 245 2.86 -8.84 1.40
C TRP A 245 2.80 -10.20 2.13
N GLN A 246 2.07 -11.16 1.54
CA GLN A 246 1.95 -12.52 2.07
C GLN A 246 2.50 -13.54 1.06
N PRO A 247 3.33 -14.49 1.50
CA PRO A 247 3.89 -15.51 0.61
C PRO A 247 2.83 -16.53 0.18
N PRO A 248 2.87 -17.03 -1.07
CA PRO A 248 2.11 -18.22 -1.44
C PRO A 248 2.63 -19.43 -0.65
N GLU A 249 1.77 -20.42 -0.42
CA GLU A 249 2.08 -21.54 0.48
C GLU A 249 3.38 -22.25 0.10
N ILE A 250 3.62 -22.44 -1.21
CA ILE A 250 4.80 -23.15 -1.71
C ILE A 250 6.10 -22.37 -1.50
N ALA A 251 6.07 -21.05 -1.32
CA ALA A 251 7.27 -20.24 -1.17
C ALA A 251 7.90 -20.45 0.22
N LYS A 252 9.13 -20.98 0.23
CA LYS A 252 9.92 -21.30 1.43
C LYS A 252 11.07 -20.32 1.65
N GLU A 253 11.71 -19.89 0.55
CA GLU A 253 12.77 -18.89 0.53
C GLU A 253 12.33 -17.65 -0.26
N ILE A 254 12.32 -16.50 0.40
CA ILE A 254 11.91 -15.23 -0.20
C ILE A 254 13.07 -14.26 -0.22
N VAL A 255 13.39 -13.73 -1.40
CA VAL A 255 14.34 -12.63 -1.58
C VAL A 255 13.57 -11.33 -1.75
N ILE A 256 13.79 -10.39 -0.85
CA ILE A 256 13.15 -9.08 -0.84
C ILE A 256 14.12 -8.09 -1.48
N PHE A 257 13.76 -7.63 -2.67
CA PHE A 257 14.50 -6.64 -3.44
C PHE A 257 13.99 -5.25 -3.06
N GLY A 258 14.63 -4.64 -2.06
CA GLY A 258 14.31 -3.29 -1.60
C GLY A 258 15.05 -2.22 -2.41
N ASP A 259 14.48 -1.02 -2.43
CA ASP A 259 15.10 0.16 -3.03
C ASP A 259 16.12 0.77 -2.04
N ASN A 260 17.20 1.36 -2.55
CA ASN A 260 18.24 1.99 -1.72
C ASN A 260 17.96 3.48 -1.52
N ASP A 261 16.89 3.81 -0.81
CA ASP A 261 16.50 5.20 -0.58
C ASP A 261 17.50 5.91 0.35
N GLU A 262 17.84 7.17 0.06
CA GLU A 262 18.71 7.99 0.91
C GLU A 262 18.13 8.19 2.33
N ASN A 263 16.80 8.18 2.44
CA ASN A 263 16.09 8.33 3.71
C ASN A 263 15.79 7.00 4.42
N PHE A 264 16.33 5.89 3.92
CA PHE A 264 16.18 4.54 4.46
C PHE A 264 14.75 3.93 4.41
N THR A 265 13.80 4.54 3.71
CA THR A 265 12.39 4.08 3.69
C THR A 265 12.25 2.70 3.07
N GLY A 266 12.74 2.50 1.85
CA GLY A 266 12.69 1.22 1.13
C GLY A 266 13.37 0.08 1.92
N GLN A 267 14.53 0.36 2.52
CA GLN A 267 15.27 -0.57 3.37
C GLN A 267 14.44 -0.93 4.61
N ALA A 268 13.88 0.05 5.31
CA ALA A 268 13.05 -0.20 6.49
C ALA A 268 11.83 -1.07 6.17
N LYS A 269 11.15 -0.82 5.04
CA LYS A 269 10.01 -1.65 4.58
C LYS A 269 10.45 -3.07 4.22
N ALA A 270 11.60 -3.23 3.55
CA ALA A 270 12.15 -4.54 3.20
C ALA A 270 12.50 -5.37 4.44
N TYR A 271 13.21 -4.79 5.41
CA TYR A 271 13.55 -5.48 6.67
C TYR A 271 12.32 -5.77 7.54
N HIS A 272 11.32 -4.88 7.54
CA HIS A 272 10.04 -5.16 8.20
C HIS A 272 9.34 -6.38 7.59
N LEU A 273 9.30 -6.49 6.25
CA LEU A 273 8.77 -7.68 5.60
C LEU A 273 9.58 -8.93 5.95
N ALA A 274 10.91 -8.84 5.94
CA ALA A 274 11.79 -9.96 6.29
C ALA A 274 11.50 -10.50 7.68
N ASN A 275 11.40 -9.62 8.67
CA ASN A 275 11.02 -9.99 10.03
C ASN A 275 9.67 -10.70 10.07
N ARG A 276 8.66 -10.18 9.36
CA ARG A 276 7.34 -10.80 9.37
C ARG A 276 7.33 -12.18 8.71
N LEU A 277 8.06 -12.37 7.61
CA LEU A 277 8.17 -13.65 6.94
C LEU A 277 8.78 -14.71 7.85
N GLU A 278 9.86 -14.40 8.56
CA GLU A 278 10.54 -15.31 9.49
C GLU A 278 9.69 -15.59 10.74
N VAL A 279 9.13 -14.55 11.35
CA VAL A 279 8.44 -14.66 12.65
C VAL A 279 7.04 -15.25 12.50
N GLN A 280 6.24 -14.72 11.56
CA GLN A 280 4.82 -15.07 11.44
C GLN A 280 4.58 -16.19 10.43
N PHE A 281 5.22 -16.13 9.25
CA PHE A 281 5.00 -17.11 8.18
C PHE A 281 5.99 -18.28 8.19
N LYS A 282 7.01 -18.23 9.06
CA LYS A 282 8.07 -19.24 9.16
C LYS A 282 8.75 -19.50 7.81
N ARG A 283 9.00 -18.44 7.04
CA ARG A 283 9.69 -18.49 5.74
C ARG A 283 11.05 -17.83 5.85
N LYS A 284 12.05 -18.43 5.18
CA LYS A 284 13.41 -17.90 5.14
C LYS A 284 13.43 -16.63 4.30
N ALA A 285 13.91 -15.52 4.85
CA ALA A 285 13.91 -14.23 4.19
C ALA A 285 15.33 -13.68 4.01
N PHE A 286 15.59 -13.13 2.82
CA PHE A 286 16.82 -12.42 2.51
C PHE A 286 16.49 -11.04 1.99
N VAL A 287 17.17 -10.00 2.46
CA VAL A 287 17.02 -8.64 1.94
C VAL A 287 18.20 -8.34 1.03
N MET A 288 17.92 -7.86 -0.18
CA MET A 288 18.92 -7.40 -1.14
C MET A 288 18.63 -5.96 -1.54
N ILE A 289 19.63 -5.10 -1.38
CA ILE A 289 19.59 -3.67 -1.67
C ILE A 289 20.67 -3.37 -2.73
N PRO A 290 20.39 -2.56 -3.77
CA PRO A 290 21.40 -2.19 -4.75
C PRO A 290 22.55 -1.37 -4.10
N PRO A 291 23.76 -1.41 -4.66
CA PRO A 291 24.97 -0.97 -3.96
C PRO A 291 25.09 0.54 -3.72
N HIS A 292 24.39 1.38 -4.49
CA HIS A 292 24.50 2.84 -4.39
C HIS A 292 23.20 3.46 -3.89
N ALA A 293 23.32 4.44 -2.98
CA ALA A 293 22.18 5.21 -2.48
C ALA A 293 21.48 5.96 -3.61
N GLY A 294 20.16 6.07 -3.52
CA GLY A 294 19.29 6.67 -4.51
C GLY A 294 18.96 5.78 -5.71
N GLN A 295 19.45 4.53 -5.76
CA GLN A 295 19.19 3.61 -6.88
C GLN A 295 18.17 2.53 -6.55
N ASP A 296 17.44 2.11 -7.58
CA ASP A 296 16.65 0.88 -7.58
C ASP A 296 17.37 -0.27 -8.34
N TRP A 297 16.76 -1.46 -8.39
CA TRP A 297 17.32 -2.59 -9.14
C TRP A 297 17.30 -2.41 -10.66
N ASN A 298 16.45 -1.51 -11.18
CA ASN A 298 16.45 -1.17 -12.60
C ASN A 298 17.65 -0.30 -12.98
N ASP A 299 17.99 0.69 -12.16
CA ASP A 299 19.20 1.50 -12.33
C ASP A 299 20.44 0.60 -12.29
N HIS A 300 20.49 -0.33 -11.32
CA HIS A 300 21.57 -1.29 -11.21
C HIS A 300 21.69 -2.20 -12.45
N LEU A 301 20.58 -2.77 -12.93
CA LEU A 301 20.57 -3.59 -14.15
C LEU A 301 21.10 -2.81 -15.35
N ARG A 302 20.69 -1.54 -15.51
CA ARG A 302 21.12 -0.69 -16.63
C ARG A 302 22.60 -0.35 -16.55
N ALA A 303 23.15 -0.18 -15.34
CA ALA A 303 24.57 0.04 -15.13
C ALA A 303 25.42 -1.19 -15.51
N VAL A 304 25.04 -2.38 -15.05
CA VAL A 304 25.85 -3.61 -15.28
C VAL A 304 25.67 -4.20 -16.68
N SER A 305 24.55 -3.94 -17.35
CA SER A 305 24.30 -4.45 -18.70
C SER A 305 24.95 -3.63 -19.81
N GLY A 306 25.69 -2.55 -19.48
CA GLY A 306 26.31 -1.67 -20.48
C GLY A 306 25.33 -0.82 -21.31
N HIS A 307 24.04 -0.80 -20.96
CA HIS A 307 22.98 -0.03 -21.65
C HIS A 307 22.80 1.39 -21.05
N GLY A 308 23.76 1.84 -20.26
CA GLY A 308 23.87 3.24 -19.86
C GLY A 308 24.16 4.09 -21.09
N LEU A 309 23.12 4.54 -21.78
CA LEU A 309 23.19 5.71 -22.65
C LEU A 309 23.68 6.87 -21.77
N ARG A 310 24.99 7.06 -21.75
CA ARG A 310 25.64 8.30 -21.36
C ARG A 310 25.26 9.33 -22.41
N VAL A 311 24.11 9.97 -22.24
CA VAL A 311 23.92 11.32 -22.77
C VAL A 311 24.67 12.23 -21.81
N ILE A 312 25.98 12.34 -22.04
CA ILE A 312 26.76 13.46 -21.50
C ILE A 312 26.44 14.64 -22.43
N LYS A 313 25.98 15.75 -21.85
CA LYS A 313 25.84 17.02 -22.56
C LYS A 313 27.19 17.49 -23.10
#